data_AF-A0A1Q6XE30-F1
#
_entry.id   AF-A0A1Q6XE30-F1
#
_cell.length_a   1.000
_cell.length_b   1.000
_cell.length_c   1.000
_cell.angle_alpha   90.00
_cell.angle_beta   90.00
_cell.angle_gamma   90.00
#
_symmetry.space_group_name_H-M   'P 1'
#
loop_
_entity.id
_entity.type
_entity.pdbx_description
1 polymer ?
#
loop_
_entity_poly.entity_id
_entity_poly.type
_entity_poly.pdbx_seq_one_letter_code
_entity_poly.pdbx_strand_id
1 'polypeptide(L)'
;MRLRRRVVEALRGLPPRLDTPLLFPAARGGHVDGEQFRYREWTPALRAGIEHRRVYDCRHTFASWAIAGGVQLFYLARIMATSIAQIDATHGHLLPDSEDYLRGLLDEYDGVRGLSVDLAAR
;
A
#
# COMPACT_ATOMS: atom_id res chain seq x y z
N MET A 1 8.19 12.42 2.19
CA MET A 1 7.90 11.06 1.66
C MET A 1 8.62 10.91 0.33
N ARG A 2 9.46 9.88 0.13
CA ARG A 2 10.07 9.61 -1.18
C ARG A 2 9.14 8.68 -1.98
N LEU A 3 8.92 9.00 -3.26
CA LEU A 3 8.10 8.16 -4.15
C LEU A 3 8.86 6.91 -4.58
N ARG A 4 8.15 5.81 -4.86
CA ARG A 4 8.74 4.59 -5.42
C ARG A 4 9.33 4.87 -6.80
N ARG A 5 10.43 4.19 -7.14
CA ARG A 5 11.11 4.33 -8.45
C ARG A 5 10.15 4.24 -9.64
N ARG A 6 9.29 3.22 -9.69
CA ARG A 6 8.30 3.04 -10.77
C ARG A 6 7.34 4.23 -10.92
N VAL A 7 6.99 4.89 -9.82
CA VAL A 7 6.13 6.09 -9.85
C VAL A 7 6.93 7.27 -10.41
N VAL A 8 8.17 7.46 -9.96
CA VAL A 8 9.05 8.51 -10.48
C VAL A 8 9.31 8.33 -11.98
N GLU A 9 9.56 7.11 -12.42
CA GLU A 9 9.74 6.78 -13.84
C GLU A 9 8.48 7.10 -14.66
N ALA A 10 7.30 6.72 -14.17
CA ALA A 10 6.03 7.06 -14.82
C ALA A 10 5.82 8.58 -14.92
N LEU A 11 6.12 9.33 -13.85
CA LEU A 11 5.99 10.79 -13.84
C LEU A 11 6.99 11.48 -14.78
N ARG A 12 8.22 10.95 -14.90
CA ARG A 12 9.22 11.45 -15.85
C ARG A 12 8.84 11.19 -17.30
N GLY A 13 8.01 10.18 -17.56
CA GLY A 13 7.48 9.89 -18.89
C GLY A 13 6.36 10.84 -19.33
N LEU A 14 5.82 11.66 -18.42
CA LEU A 14 4.82 12.66 -18.77
C LEU A 14 5.50 13.89 -19.40
N PRO A 15 4.87 14.55 -20.38
CA PRO A 15 5.39 15.79 -20.94
C PRO A 15 5.50 16.85 -19.83
N PRO A 16 6.60 17.63 -19.77
CA PRO A 16 6.74 18.70 -18.79
C PRO A 16 5.66 19.75 -19.04
N ARG A 17 4.95 20.14 -17.98
CA ARG A 17 3.90 21.16 -18.03
C ARG A 17 4.33 22.36 -17.19
N LEU A 18 4.33 23.54 -17.80
CA LEU A 18 4.64 24.82 -17.14
C LEU A 18 3.42 25.74 -17.06
N ASP A 19 2.34 25.36 -17.75
CA ASP A 19 1.07 26.08 -17.87
C ASP A 19 0.16 25.90 -16.64
N THR A 20 0.44 24.91 -15.79
CA THR A 20 -0.38 24.60 -14.61
C THR A 20 0.46 24.05 -13.45
N PRO A 21 0.11 24.35 -12.19
CA PRO A 21 0.73 23.69 -11.03
C PRO A 21 0.19 22.27 -10.79
N LEU A 22 -0.84 21.83 -11.52
CA LEU A 22 -1.45 20.51 -11.32
C LEU A 22 -0.67 19.42 -12.05
N LEU A 23 -0.40 18.32 -11.34
CA LEU A 23 0.23 17.13 -11.93
C LEU A 23 -0.65 16.47 -13.00
N PHE A 24 -1.97 16.45 -12.76
CA PHE A 24 -2.98 15.91 -13.66
C PHE A 24 -4.13 16.90 -13.82
N PRO A 25 -4.04 17.85 -14.77
CA PRO A 25 -5.14 18.77 -15.04
C PRO A 25 -6.22 18.10 -15.91
N ALA A 26 -7.48 18.49 -15.71
CA ALA A 26 -8.58 18.11 -16.59
C ALA A 26 -8.45 18.79 -17.98
N ALA A 27 -9.19 18.30 -18.97
CA ALA A 27 -9.08 18.75 -20.37
C ALA A 27 -9.27 20.26 -20.59
N ARG A 28 -10.09 20.93 -19.77
CA ARG A 28 -10.33 22.39 -19.82
C ARG A 28 -9.49 23.17 -18.80
N GLY A 29 -8.47 22.55 -18.22
CA GLY A 29 -7.78 23.04 -17.03
C GLY A 29 -8.52 22.69 -15.74
N GLY A 30 -7.85 22.86 -14.59
CA GLY A 30 -8.41 22.57 -13.27
C GLY A 30 -8.30 21.10 -12.84
N HIS A 31 -8.94 20.78 -11.71
CA HIS A 31 -8.87 19.44 -11.10
C HIS A 31 -9.71 18.41 -11.85
N VAL A 32 -9.23 17.16 -11.87
CA VAL A 32 -9.99 16.02 -12.39
C VAL A 32 -11.17 15.72 -11.45
N ASP A 33 -12.37 15.64 -12.02
CA ASP A 33 -13.54 15.11 -11.33
C ASP A 33 -13.45 13.58 -11.25
N GLY A 34 -13.53 13.04 -10.03
CA GLY A 34 -13.34 11.61 -9.79
C GLY A 34 -14.43 10.72 -10.38
N GLU A 35 -15.66 11.23 -10.49
CA GLU A 35 -16.75 10.48 -11.09
C GLU A 35 -16.63 10.43 -12.61
N GLN A 36 -16.38 11.57 -13.24
CA GLN A 36 -16.16 11.64 -14.68
C GLN A 36 -14.93 10.83 -15.08
N PHE A 37 -13.84 10.88 -14.31
CA PHE A 37 -12.66 10.05 -14.54
C PHE A 37 -13.00 8.56 -14.54
N ARG A 38 -13.83 8.11 -13.59
CA ARG A 38 -14.23 6.70 -13.48
C ARG A 38 -14.93 6.20 -14.73
N TYR A 39 -15.86 7.01 -15.26
CA TYR A 39 -16.65 6.64 -16.44
C TYR A 39 -15.90 6.82 -17.75
N ARG A 40 -15.12 7.89 -17.88
CA ARG A 40 -14.48 8.28 -19.15
C ARG A 40 -13.12 7.65 -19.38
N GLU A 41 -12.35 7.43 -18.32
CA GLU A 41 -10.95 6.99 -18.43
C GLU A 41 -10.75 5.61 -17.80
N TRP A 42 -11.17 5.43 -16.54
CA TRP A 42 -10.88 4.21 -15.79
C TRP A 42 -11.61 2.98 -16.36
N THR A 43 -12.94 3.04 -16.46
CA THR A 43 -13.73 1.88 -16.94
C THR A 43 -13.35 1.49 -18.36
N PRO A 44 -13.12 2.44 -19.30
CA PRO A 44 -12.60 2.10 -20.62
C PRO A 44 -11.20 1.49 -20.59
N ALA A 45 -10.29 1.96 -19.73
CA ALA A 45 -8.94 1.42 -19.62
C ALA A 45 -8.91 -0.07 -19.22
N LEU A 46 -9.90 -0.53 -18.44
CA LEU A 46 -10.01 -1.95 -18.07
C LEU A 46 -10.29 -2.87 -19.26
N ARG A 47 -10.78 -2.34 -20.40
CA ARG A 47 -10.98 -3.14 -21.63
C ARG A 47 -9.69 -3.75 -22.20
N ALA A 48 -8.53 -3.39 -21.65
CA ALA A 48 -7.24 -4.05 -21.91
C ALA A 48 -7.14 -5.49 -21.35
N GLY A 49 -8.26 -6.21 -21.21
CA GLY A 49 -8.30 -7.57 -20.67
C GLY A 49 -8.36 -7.66 -19.15
N ILE A 50 -8.75 -6.58 -18.46
CA ILE A 50 -8.89 -6.56 -17.00
C ILE A 50 -10.38 -6.59 -16.66
N GLU A 51 -10.77 -7.49 -15.75
CA GLU A 51 -12.14 -7.52 -15.22
C GLU A 51 -12.53 -6.18 -14.57
N HIS A 52 -13.83 -5.92 -14.45
CA HIS A 52 -14.27 -4.70 -13.80
C HIS A 52 -13.73 -4.59 -12.36
N ARG A 53 -13.02 -3.50 -12.11
CA ARG A 53 -12.50 -3.11 -10.79
C ARG A 53 -12.73 -1.62 -10.61
N ARG A 54 -12.92 -1.19 -9.37
CA ARG A 54 -13.01 0.24 -9.03
C ARG A 54 -11.59 0.81 -8.92
N VAL A 55 -11.45 2.12 -9.13
CA VAL A 55 -10.19 2.83 -8.83
C VAL A 55 -9.74 2.56 -7.39
N TYR A 56 -10.70 2.51 -6.46
CA TYR A 56 -10.45 2.24 -5.04
C TYR A 56 -9.84 0.85 -4.78
N ASP A 57 -10.02 -0.13 -5.66
CA ASP A 57 -9.44 -1.46 -5.48
C ASP A 57 -7.91 -1.45 -5.65
N CYS A 58 -7.34 -0.42 -6.31
CA CYS A 58 -5.90 -0.18 -6.31
C CYS A 58 -5.36 0.09 -4.90
N ARG A 59 -6.16 0.76 -4.04
CA ARG A 59 -5.79 1.04 -2.65
C ARG A 59 -5.81 -0.24 -1.80
N HIS A 60 -6.77 -1.14 -2.05
CA HIS A 60 -6.78 -2.46 -1.42
C HIS A 60 -5.57 -3.30 -1.85
N THR A 61 -5.28 -3.33 -3.15
CA THR A 61 -4.10 -4.03 -3.69
C THR A 61 -2.81 -3.52 -3.04
N PHE A 62 -2.68 -2.20 -2.89
CA PHE A 62 -1.56 -1.59 -2.20
C PHE A 62 -1.45 -2.05 -0.74
N ALA A 63 -2.56 -2.08 0.00
CA ALA A 63 -2.57 -2.53 1.39
C ALA A 63 -2.15 -3.99 1.52
N SER A 64 -2.72 -4.87 0.70
CA SER A 64 -2.37 -6.30 0.67
C SER A 64 -0.89 -6.52 0.39
N TRP A 65 -0.33 -5.83 -0.61
CA TRP A 65 1.10 -5.94 -0.92
C TRP A 65 1.99 -5.35 0.16
N ALA A 66 1.57 -4.27 0.82
CA ALA A 66 2.33 -3.70 1.93
C ALA A 66 2.37 -4.66 3.13
N ILE A 67 1.24 -5.29 3.46
CA ILE A 67 1.16 -6.30 4.53
C ILE A 67 2.02 -7.51 4.19
N ALA A 68 1.88 -8.06 2.97
CA ALA A 68 2.70 -9.18 2.51
C ALA A 68 4.21 -8.84 2.48
N GLY A 69 4.55 -7.57 2.24
CA GLY A 69 5.92 -7.05 2.30
C GLY A 69 6.42 -6.72 3.71
N GLY A 70 5.67 -7.04 4.76
CA GLY A 70 6.07 -6.83 6.16
C GLY A 70 6.00 -5.36 6.63
N VAL A 71 5.25 -4.50 5.94
CA VAL A 71 5.09 -3.10 6.37
C VAL A 71 4.29 -3.07 7.67
N GLN A 72 4.83 -2.38 8.68
CA GLN A 72 4.17 -2.20 9.98
C GLN A 72 2.79 -1.52 9.82
N LEU A 73 1.76 -2.09 10.45
CA LEU A 73 0.37 -1.64 10.33
C LEU A 73 0.15 -0.17 10.73
N PHE A 74 0.84 0.32 11.76
CA PHE A 74 0.76 1.73 12.16
C PHE A 74 1.25 2.66 11.04
N TYR A 75 2.38 2.32 10.42
CA TYR A 75 2.90 3.08 9.28
C TYR A 75 1.96 2.99 8.08
N LEU A 76 1.42 1.80 7.80
CA LEU A 76 0.46 1.57 6.72
C LEU A 76 -0.83 2.42 6.89
N ALA A 77 -1.39 2.44 8.10
CA ALA A 77 -2.56 3.25 8.42
C ALA A 77 -2.31 4.75 8.15
N ARG A 78 -1.12 5.26 8.54
CA ARG A 78 -0.73 6.64 8.32
C ARG A 78 -0.60 7.00 6.84
N ILE A 79 0.06 6.17 6.03
CA ILE A 79 0.23 6.44 4.59
C ILE A 79 -1.09 6.30 3.82
N MET A 80 -1.99 5.43 4.29
CA MET A 80 -3.33 5.27 3.72
C MET A 80 -4.31 6.33 4.23
N ALA A 81 -3.93 7.17 5.21
CA ALA A 81 -4.82 8.12 5.87
C ALA A 81 -6.10 7.43 6.38
N THR A 82 -5.93 6.35 7.15
CA THR A 82 -7.02 5.62 7.79
C THR A 82 -6.59 5.15 9.19
N SER A 83 -7.48 4.54 9.94
CA SER A 83 -7.17 4.02 11.29
C SER A 83 -6.65 2.59 11.22
N ILE A 84 -5.88 2.18 12.25
CA ILE A 84 -5.46 0.78 12.41
C ILE A 84 -6.67 -0.14 12.48
N ALA A 85 -7.72 0.26 13.21
CA ALA A 85 -8.96 -0.51 13.31
C ALA A 85 -9.60 -0.77 11.93
N GLN A 86 -9.54 0.21 11.01
CA GLN A 86 -10.02 0.01 9.64
C GLN A 86 -9.10 -0.90 8.83
N ILE A 87 -7.77 -0.79 9.01
CA ILE A 87 -6.82 -1.71 8.37
C ILE A 87 -7.07 -3.14 8.84
N ASP A 88 -7.19 -3.36 10.14
CA ASP A 88 -7.43 -4.66 10.77
C ASP A 88 -8.76 -5.27 10.31
N ALA A 89 -9.86 -4.52 10.41
CA ALA A 89 -11.17 -4.99 9.96
C ALA A 89 -11.20 -5.40 8.47
N THR A 90 -10.38 -4.77 7.64
CA THR A 90 -10.40 -4.98 6.18
C THR A 90 -9.33 -5.98 5.71
N HIS A 91 -8.16 -6.00 6.35
CA HIS A 91 -6.97 -6.71 5.87
C HIS A 91 -6.30 -7.58 6.95
N GLY A 92 -6.83 -7.65 8.18
CA GLY A 92 -6.23 -8.42 9.28
C GLY A 92 -6.04 -9.90 8.94
N HIS A 93 -6.93 -10.46 8.12
CA HIS A 93 -6.82 -11.84 7.61
C HIS A 93 -5.60 -12.10 6.70
N LEU A 94 -4.91 -11.05 6.25
CA LEU A 94 -3.67 -11.18 5.46
C LEU A 94 -2.41 -11.22 6.35
N LEU A 95 -2.55 -11.01 7.65
CA LEU A 95 -1.43 -11.08 8.57
C LEU A 95 -0.99 -12.55 8.70
N PRO A 96 0.33 -12.82 8.72
CA PRO A 96 0.85 -14.16 8.96
C PRO A 96 0.27 -14.73 10.26
N ASP A 97 0.03 -16.04 10.29
CA ASP A 97 -0.37 -16.71 11.53
C ASP A 97 0.74 -16.50 12.56
N SER A 98 0.40 -15.72 13.58
CA SER A 98 1.39 -14.91 14.27
C SER A 98 2.16 -15.66 15.33
N GLU A 99 1.72 -16.85 15.73
CA GLU A 99 2.31 -17.52 16.89
C GLU A 99 3.72 -18.05 16.62
N ASP A 100 3.91 -18.90 15.61
CA ASP A 100 5.23 -19.45 15.29
C ASP A 100 6.18 -18.40 14.69
N TYR A 101 5.63 -17.44 13.95
CA TYR A 101 6.39 -16.30 13.45
C TYR A 101 6.89 -15.40 14.59
N LEU A 102 6.03 -15.10 15.58
CA LEU A 102 6.40 -14.35 16.77
C LEU A 102 7.45 -15.12 17.57
N ARG A 103 7.24 -16.43 17.77
CA ARG A 103 8.17 -17.30 18.49
C ARG A 103 9.57 -17.24 17.87
N GLY A 104 9.69 -17.48 16.56
CA GLY A 104 10.97 -17.42 15.86
C GLY A 104 11.66 -16.06 15.94
N LEU A 105 10.90 -14.96 15.83
CA LEU A 105 11.45 -13.60 15.97
C LEU A 105 11.99 -13.32 17.38
N LEU A 106 11.30 -13.79 18.41
CA LEU A 106 11.72 -13.61 19.80
C LEU A 106 12.94 -14.49 20.13
N ASP A 107 12.96 -15.74 19.65
CA ASP A 107 14.11 -16.63 19.82
C ASP A 107 15.39 -16.04 19.19
N GLU A 108 15.28 -15.48 17.98
CA GLU A 108 16.40 -14.79 17.32
C GLU A 108 16.88 -13.58 18.13
N TYR A 109 15.93 -12.78 18.61
CA TYR A 109 16.23 -11.59 19.41
C TYR A 109 16.93 -11.92 20.73
N ASP A 110 16.46 -12.95 21.44
CA ASP A 110 17.04 -13.43 22.69
C ASP A 110 18.45 -14.01 22.46
N GLY A 111 18.64 -14.74 21.36
CA GLY A 111 19.95 -15.23 20.93
C GLY A 111 20.97 -14.11 20.65
N VAL A 112 20.54 -13.02 20.01
CA VAL A 112 21.40 -11.83 19.74
C VAL A 112 21.78 -11.10 21.04
N ARG A 113 20.94 -11.13 22.07
CA ARG A 113 21.19 -10.45 23.35
C ARG A 113 21.85 -11.32 24.42
N GLY A 114 22.14 -12.58 24.12
CA GLY A 114 22.70 -13.52 25.10
C GLY A 114 21.74 -13.85 26.25
N LEU A 115 20.44 -13.63 26.05
CA LEU A 115 19.39 -14.03 26.98
C LEU A 115 19.02 -15.48 26.71
N SER A 116 19.98 -16.41 26.85
CA SER A 116 19.65 -17.83 26.84
C SER A 116 18.91 -18.16 28.14
N VAL A 117 17.58 -18.20 28.10
CA VAL A 117 16.78 -18.74 29.20
C VAL A 117 16.97 -20.26 29.18
N ASP A 118 17.75 -20.75 30.14
CA ASP A 118 18.01 -22.18 30.31
C ASP A 118 16.75 -22.88 30.83
N LEU A 119 15.85 -23.24 29.91
CA LEU A 119 14.57 -23.90 30.22
C LEU A 119 14.74 -25.40 30.54
N ALA A 120 15.96 -25.93 30.55
CA ALA A 120 16.25 -27.33 30.86
C ALA A 120 16.30 -27.66 32.36
N ALA A 121 16.01 -26.70 33.25
CA ALA A 121 15.92 -26.93 34.69
C ALA A 121 14.47 -26.96 35.17
N ARG A 122 13.75 -28.07 34.89
CA ARG A 122 12.63 -28.59 35.71
C ARG A 122 12.17 -29.97 35.24
#